data_AF-A0A1H6FC08-F1
#
_entry.id   AF-A0A1H6FC08-F1
#
_cell.length_a   1.000
_cell.length_b   1.000
_cell.length_c   1.000
_cell.angle_alpha   90.00
_cell.angle_beta   90.00
_cell.angle_gamma   90.00
#
_symmetry.space_group_name_H-M   'P 1'
#
loop_
_entity.id
_entity.type
_entity.pdbx_description
1 polymer ?
#
loop_
_entity_poly.entity_id
_entity_poly.type
_entity_poly.pdbx_seq_one_letter_code
_entity_poly.pdbx_strand_id
1 'polypeptide(L)'
;MKQDNIAEGIGKEIIKSLNDYNEKMGLDDAEYIPLIKRVIEAITIFLDKSNQSNEESNAINTALFNYSKELYIDLCQKHAIEDNEEITIDNVQEESGEYFSYIYENEEHPN
;
A
#
# COMPACT_ATOMS: atom_id res chain seq x y z
N MET A 1 -20.76 -15.51 2.54
CA MET A 1 -19.38 -15.12 2.92
C MET A 1 -18.47 -15.55 1.80
N LYS A 2 -17.84 -14.61 1.08
CA LYS A 2 -16.62 -14.97 0.34
C LYS A 2 -15.63 -15.41 1.41
N GLN A 3 -15.03 -16.57 1.23
CA GLN A 3 -13.88 -16.95 2.03
C GLN A 3 -12.80 -15.93 1.67
N ASP A 4 -12.36 -15.10 2.62
CA ASP A 4 -11.21 -14.23 2.38
C ASP A 4 -10.04 -15.13 1.99
N ASN A 5 -9.40 -14.82 0.88
CA ASN A 5 -8.27 -15.60 0.42
C ASN A 5 -7.18 -15.50 1.51
N ILE A 6 -6.74 -16.64 2.06
CA ILE A 6 -5.75 -16.66 3.15
C ILE A 6 -4.48 -15.87 2.78
N ALA A 7 -4.07 -15.89 1.51
CA ALA A 7 -2.93 -15.13 1.04
C ALA A 7 -3.18 -13.61 1.06
N GLU A 8 -4.39 -13.17 0.71
CA GLU A 8 -4.79 -11.77 0.84
C GLU A 8 -4.78 -11.33 2.31
N GLY A 9 -5.36 -12.15 3.20
CA GLY A 9 -5.37 -11.86 4.64
C GLY A 9 -3.96 -11.74 5.23
N ILE A 10 -3.07 -12.70 4.93
CA ILE A 10 -1.67 -12.65 5.36
C ILE A 10 -0.97 -11.42 4.77
N GLY A 11 -1.19 -11.13 3.49
CA GLY A 11 -0.59 -9.97 2.83
C GLY A 11 -1.01 -8.65 3.49
N LYS A 12 -2.30 -8.49 3.81
CA LYS A 12 -2.82 -7.31 4.51
C LYS A 12 -2.22 -7.15 5.90
N GLU A 13 -2.06 -8.22 6.66
CA GLU A 13 -1.43 -8.16 7.99
C GLU A 13 0.05 -7.76 7.91
N ILE A 14 0.80 -8.29 6.94
CA ILE A 14 2.20 -7.88 6.72
C ILE A 14 2.29 -6.40 6.36
N ILE A 15 1.47 -5.95 5.39
CA ILE A 15 1.43 -4.55 4.95
C ILE A 15 1.05 -3.63 6.11
N LYS A 16 0.03 -3.98 6.91
CA LYS A 16 -0.38 -3.20 8.07
C LYS A 16 0.75 -3.08 9.09
N SER A 17 1.42 -4.18 9.40
CA SER A 17 2.55 -4.18 10.33
C SER A 17 3.71 -3.30 9.84
N LEU A 18 3.96 -3.25 8.53
CA LEU A 18 4.97 -2.38 7.94
C LEU A 18 4.54 -0.91 7.96
N ASN A 19 3.26 -0.63 7.71
CA ASN A 19 2.70 0.72 7.80
C ASN A 19 2.79 1.27 9.24
N ASP A 20 2.46 0.46 10.24
CA ASP A 20 2.57 0.84 11.66
C ASP A 20 4.02 1.09 12.07
N TYR A 21 4.96 0.31 11.52
CA TYR A 21 6.37 0.55 11.70
C TYR A 21 6.82 1.84 11.01
N ASN A 22 6.34 2.11 9.79
CA ASN A 22 6.61 3.35 9.07
C ASN A 22 6.14 4.57 9.86
N GLU A 23 4.88 4.59 10.30
CA GLU A 23 4.31 5.66 11.13
C GLU A 23 5.16 5.94 12.38
N LYS A 24 5.68 4.88 13.02
CA LYS A 24 6.52 5.01 14.21
C LYS A 24 7.92 5.54 13.92
N MET A 25 8.49 5.18 12.78
CA MET A 25 9.91 5.43 12.46
C MET A 25 10.12 6.61 11.52
N GLY A 26 9.08 7.05 10.81
CA GLY A 26 9.15 8.09 9.78
C GLY A 26 10.10 7.70 8.66
N LEU A 27 9.86 6.55 8.00
CA LEU A 27 10.68 6.18 6.85
C LEU A 27 10.38 7.13 5.70
N ASP A 28 11.38 7.29 4.83
CA ASP A 28 11.18 8.04 3.59
C ASP A 28 10.22 7.28 2.65
N ASP A 29 9.36 8.00 1.93
CA ASP A 29 8.34 7.38 1.08
C ASP A 29 8.97 6.57 -0.06
N ALA A 30 10.13 7.00 -0.58
CA ALA A 30 10.88 6.26 -1.58
C ALA A 30 11.65 5.05 -0.99
N GLU A 31 11.61 4.84 0.33
CA GLU A 31 12.04 3.60 0.98
C GLU A 31 10.84 2.70 1.32
N TYR A 32 9.79 3.28 1.92
CA TYR A 32 8.61 2.55 2.40
C TYR A 32 7.77 1.96 1.25
N ILE A 33 7.42 2.77 0.25
CA ILE A 33 6.51 2.35 -0.81
C ILE A 33 7.14 1.25 -1.69
N PRO A 34 8.43 1.34 -2.08
CA PRO A 34 9.10 0.23 -2.76
C PRO A 34 9.19 -1.04 -1.90
N LEU A 35 9.36 -0.93 -0.59
CA LEU A 35 9.32 -2.10 0.30
C LEU A 35 7.95 -2.81 0.24
N ILE A 36 6.86 -2.06 0.28
CA ILE A 36 5.50 -2.60 0.11
C ILE A 36 5.33 -3.29 -1.24
N LYS A 37 5.81 -2.67 -2.33
CA LYS A 37 5.81 -3.28 -3.67
C LYS A 37 6.49 -4.65 -3.66
N ARG A 38 7.68 -4.76 -3.05
CA ARG A 38 8.41 -6.05 -2.96
C ARG A 38 7.63 -7.11 -2.19
N VAL A 39 6.90 -6.74 -1.14
CA VAL A 39 6.03 -7.68 -0.41
C VAL A 39 4.91 -8.20 -1.32
N ILE A 40 4.21 -7.31 -2.03
CA ILE A 40 3.12 -7.67 -2.95
C ILE A 40 3.63 -8.55 -4.09
N GLU A 41 4.78 -8.20 -4.69
CA GLU A 41 5.45 -9.00 -5.72
C GLU A 41 5.80 -10.40 -5.19
N ALA A 42 6.39 -10.51 -4.00
CA ALA A 42 6.77 -11.79 -3.41
C ALA A 42 5.56 -12.70 -3.18
N ILE A 43 4.45 -12.14 -2.68
CA ILE A 43 3.19 -12.88 -2.51
C ILE A 43 2.67 -13.35 -3.87
N THR A 44 2.61 -12.47 -4.86
CA THR A 44 2.12 -12.79 -6.21
C THR A 44 2.94 -13.93 -6.85
N ILE A 45 4.29 -13.84 -6.78
CA ILE A 45 5.20 -14.87 -7.27
C ILE A 45 4.99 -16.21 -6.57
N PHE A 46 4.70 -16.20 -5.27
CA PHE A 46 4.39 -17.43 -4.53
C PHE A 46 3.08 -18.06 -5.01
N LEU A 47 2.04 -17.25 -5.22
CA LEU A 47 0.73 -17.72 -5.66
C LEU A 47 0.79 -18.33 -7.06
N ASP A 48 1.50 -17.68 -7.99
CA ASP A 48 1.70 -18.18 -9.37
C ASP A 48 2.45 -19.53 -9.38
N LYS A 49 3.39 -19.74 -8.45
CA LYS A 49 4.09 -21.03 -8.30
C LYS A 49 3.24 -22.12 -7.66
N SER A 50 2.16 -21.76 -6.96
CA SER A 50 1.33 -22.67 -6.18
C SER A 50 0.16 -23.30 -6.97
N ASN A 51 0.19 -23.20 -8.32
CA ASN A 51 -0.91 -23.59 -9.23
C ASN A 51 -2.20 -22.80 -9.01
N GLN A 52 -2.12 -21.61 -8.42
CA GLN A 52 -3.25 -20.69 -8.39
C GLN A 52 -3.49 -20.12 -9.79
N SER A 53 -4.74 -19.79 -10.12
CA SER A 53 -5.03 -19.18 -11.42
C SER A 53 -4.49 -17.75 -11.49
N ASN A 54 -3.99 -17.34 -12.67
CA ASN A 54 -3.51 -15.97 -12.88
C ASN A 54 -4.56 -14.91 -12.54
N GLU A 55 -5.86 -15.21 -12.73
CA GLU A 55 -6.95 -14.30 -12.39
C GLU A 55 -7.02 -14.06 -10.87
N GLU A 56 -6.90 -15.12 -10.07
CA GLU A 56 -6.90 -15.00 -8.61
C GLU A 56 -5.63 -14.31 -8.09
N SER A 57 -4.44 -14.64 -8.65
CA SER A 57 -3.20 -13.94 -8.30
C SER A 57 -3.30 -12.44 -8.56
N ASN A 58 -3.84 -12.05 -9.73
CA ASN A 58 -4.04 -10.64 -10.10
C ASN A 58 -5.08 -9.95 -9.20
N ALA A 59 -6.14 -10.66 -8.82
CA ALA A 59 -7.14 -10.13 -7.90
C ALA A 59 -6.53 -9.83 -6.52
N ILE A 60 -5.68 -10.72 -6.02
CA ILE A 60 -4.98 -10.53 -4.74
C ILE A 60 -3.96 -9.39 -4.85
N ASN A 61 -3.18 -9.33 -5.94
CA ASN A 61 -2.23 -8.25 -6.18
C ASN A 61 -2.93 -6.88 -6.13
N THR A 62 -4.03 -6.75 -6.89
CA THR A 62 -4.85 -5.53 -6.90
C THR A 62 -5.40 -5.20 -5.51
N ALA A 63 -5.90 -6.20 -4.79
CA ALA A 63 -6.46 -6.00 -3.45
C ALA A 63 -5.39 -5.51 -2.45
N LEU A 64 -4.17 -6.07 -2.51
CA LEU A 64 -3.07 -5.67 -1.63
C LEU A 64 -2.54 -4.27 -1.99
N PHE A 65 -2.45 -3.94 -3.28
CA PHE A 65 -2.06 -2.61 -3.75
C PHE A 65 -3.05 -1.53 -3.30
N ASN A 66 -4.36 -1.76 -3.47
CA ASN A 66 -5.37 -0.80 -3.05
C ASN A 66 -5.35 -0.63 -1.53
N TYR A 67 -5.21 -1.72 -0.79
CA TYR A 67 -5.15 -1.68 0.67
C TYR A 67 -3.92 -0.92 1.19
N SER A 68 -2.74 -1.11 0.59
CA SER A 68 -1.56 -0.34 0.99
C SER A 68 -1.68 1.15 0.66
N LYS A 69 -2.26 1.48 -0.49
CA LYS A 69 -2.56 2.86 -0.88
C LYS A 69 -3.53 3.52 0.09
N GLU A 70 -4.61 2.84 0.49
CA GLU A 70 -5.57 3.32 1.49
C GLU A 70 -4.88 3.62 2.83
N LEU A 71 -4.05 2.70 3.33
CA LEU A 71 -3.30 2.93 4.58
C LEU A 71 -2.36 4.14 4.52
N TYR A 72 -1.72 4.36 3.38
CA TYR A 72 -0.86 5.52 3.16
C TYR A 72 -1.66 6.82 3.15
N ILE A 73 -2.77 6.87 2.41
CA ILE A 73 -3.67 8.03 2.36
C ILE A 73 -4.19 8.38 3.77
N ASP A 74 -4.63 7.37 4.53
CA ASP A 74 -5.11 7.55 5.90
C ASP A 74 -4.04 8.18 6.80
N LEU A 75 -2.78 7.77 6.63
CA LEU A 75 -1.65 8.33 7.37
C LEU A 75 -1.38 9.79 6.97
N CYS A 76 -1.40 10.11 5.67
CA CYS A 76 -1.27 11.49 5.20
C CYS A 76 -2.39 12.39 5.73
N GLN A 77 -3.64 11.92 5.69
CA GLN A 77 -4.79 12.66 6.21
C GLN A 77 -4.66 12.91 7.72
N LYS A 78 -4.21 11.90 8.48
CA LYS A 78 -3.96 12.03 9.91
C LYS A 78 -2.94 13.14 10.18
N HIS A 79 -1.81 13.14 9.48
CA HIS A 79 -0.76 14.16 9.67
C HIS A 79 -1.23 15.56 9.25
N ALA A 80 -1.93 15.70 8.13
CA ALA A 80 -2.48 17.00 7.70
C ALA A 80 -3.45 17.60 8.74
N ILE A 81 -4.26 16.76 9.40
CA ILE A 81 -5.15 17.17 10.49
C ILE A 81 -4.34 17.59 11.74
N GLU A 82 -3.29 16.84 12.09
CA GLU A 82 -2.43 17.12 13.25
C GLU A 82 -1.62 18.41 13.07
N ASP A 83 -1.16 18.69 11.84
CA ASP A 83 -0.38 19.87 11.48
C ASP A 83 -1.25 21.11 11.18
N ASN A 84 -2.57 20.95 11.25
CA ASN A 84 -3.55 22.04 11.10
C ASN A 84 -3.42 22.77 9.74
N GLU A 85 -3.06 22.03 8.70
CA GLU A 85 -2.93 22.58 7.35
C GLU A 85 -4.32 23.00 6.84
N GLU A 86 -4.42 24.16 6.17
CA GLU A 86 -5.67 24.61 5.51
C GLU A 86 -5.97 23.80 4.22
N ILE A 87 -5.67 22.51 4.22
CA ILE A 87 -5.91 21.58 3.11
C ILE A 87 -7.18 20.77 3.41
N THR A 88 -8.00 20.53 2.38
CA THR A 88 -9.19 19.68 2.52
C THR A 88 -8.79 18.20 2.51
N ILE A 89 -9.52 17.36 3.24
CA ILE A 89 -9.32 15.89 3.25
C ILE A 89 -9.35 15.31 1.83
N ASP A 90 -10.22 15.84 0.96
CA ASP A 90 -10.35 15.43 -0.43
C ASP A 90 -9.08 15.73 -1.24
N ASN A 91 -8.46 16.90 -1.04
CA ASN A 91 -7.20 17.24 -1.71
C ASN A 91 -6.06 16.33 -1.23
N VAL A 92 -5.96 16.09 0.08
CA VAL A 92 -4.95 15.15 0.62
C VAL A 92 -5.14 13.76 0.02
N GLN A 93 -6.38 13.28 -0.10
CA GLN A 93 -6.68 11.96 -0.68
C GLN A 93 -6.23 11.84 -2.13
N GLU A 94 -6.53 12.85 -2.96
CA GLU A 94 -6.13 12.87 -4.37
C GLU A 94 -4.60 12.92 -4.51
N GLU A 95 -3.97 13.92 -3.89
CA GLU A 95 -2.53 14.15 -4.00
C GLU A 95 -1.70 12.99 -3.44
N SER A 96 -1.99 12.53 -2.23
CA SER A 96 -1.29 11.38 -1.62
C SER A 96 -1.54 10.09 -2.40
N GLY A 97 -2.72 9.94 -3.00
CA GLY A 97 -3.05 8.81 -3.83
C GLY A 97 -2.24 8.77 -5.13
N GLU A 98 -2.11 9.90 -5.82
CA GLU A 98 -1.28 10.03 -7.02
C GLU A 98 0.20 9.86 -6.70
N TYR A 99 0.66 10.48 -5.62
CA TYR A 99 2.02 10.38 -5.13
C TYR A 99 2.42 8.93 -4.82
N PHE A 100 1.56 8.20 -4.09
CA PHE A 100 1.78 6.79 -3.79
C PHE A 100 1.91 5.96 -5.06
N SER A 101 0.98 6.13 -6.00
CA SER A 101 1.00 5.41 -7.28
C SER A 101 2.28 5.71 -8.06
N TYR A 102 2.72 6.96 -8.09
CA TYR A 102 3.96 7.35 -8.76
C TYR A 102 5.18 6.64 -8.16
N ILE A 103 5.36 6.69 -6.83
CA ILE A 103 6.51 6.06 -6.17
C ILE A 103 6.43 4.53 -6.30
N TYR A 104 5.24 3.94 -6.21
CA TYR A 104 5.07 2.50 -6.39
C TYR A 104 5.53 2.04 -7.78
N GLU A 105 5.25 2.84 -8.80
CA GLU A 105 5.63 2.53 -10.18
C GLU A 105 7.11 2.81 -10.47
N ASN A 106 7.62 3.96 -10.01
CA ASN A 106 8.94 4.47 -10.39
C ASN A 106 10.05 4.20 -9.35
N GLU A 107 9.69 3.82 -8.12
CA GLU A 107 10.60 3.59 -6.99
C GLU A 107 11.46 4.83 -6.62
N GLU A 108 10.98 6.03 -6.98
CA GLU A 108 11.61 7.32 -6.67
C GLU A 108 10.55 8.42 -6.50
N HIS A 109 10.89 9.52 -5.82
CA HIS A 109 10.00 10.68 -5.69
C HIS A 109 9.75 11.35 -7.06
N PRO A 110 8.55 11.92 -7.28
CA PRO A 110 8.30 12.75 -8.45
C PRO A 110 9.20 14.01 -8.43
N ASN A 111 9.69 14.39 -9.62
CA ASN A 111 10.50 15.60 -9.85
C ASN A 111 9.65 16.85 -10.03
#